data_AF-A0AA38T172-F1
#
_entry.id   AF-A0AA38T172-F1
#
_cell.length_a   1.000
_cell.length_b   1.000
_cell.length_c   1.000
_cell.angle_alpha   90.00
_cell.angle_beta   90.00
_cell.angle_gamma   90.00
#
_symmetry.space_group_name_H-M   'P 1'
#
loop_
_entity.id
_entity.type
_entity.pdbx_description
1 polymer ?
#
loop_
_entity_poly.entity_id
_entity_poly.type
_entity_poly.pdbx_seq_one_letter_code
_entity_poly.pdbx_strand_id
1 'polypeptide(L)'
;MFPYSCSSSVAIFLVSLLLVGDQGGARIILPPNVTVPAVIAFGDSIVDQGANNNLNTLVKANFAPYGKDFMNGKPTGRFTNNKTPADMLVEQLGIKEFMPAYLDPSLDDKELLTGVSFASGGTGFDPQTSLIVGVLSFADQLKQFKEYIEKLKGIVGEERTQYILANSVFLVVAGSDDLANTYFTIGIRRLQYDIPSYGNLMVSSASKFIKVY
;
A
#
# COMPACT_ATOMS: atom_id res chain seq x y z
N MET A 1 -23.43 -38.81 34.47
CA MET A 1 -22.92 -38.99 33.09
C MET A 1 -23.45 -37.82 32.28
N PHE A 2 -22.68 -36.73 32.20
CA PHE A 2 -23.05 -35.52 31.46
C PHE A 2 -22.50 -35.64 30.03
N PRO A 3 -23.28 -35.39 28.97
CA PRO A 3 -22.73 -35.25 27.63
C PRO A 3 -22.27 -33.80 27.44
N TYR A 4 -21.01 -33.66 27.03
CA TYR A 4 -20.43 -32.40 26.57
C TYR A 4 -21.09 -31.98 25.25
N SER A 5 -21.73 -30.81 25.23
CA SER A 5 -22.00 -30.07 24.01
C SER A 5 -20.85 -29.07 23.82
N CYS A 6 -20.00 -29.31 22.82
CA CYS A 6 -18.95 -28.39 22.43
C CYS A 6 -19.50 -27.49 21.31
N SER A 7 -20.01 -26.32 21.67
CA SER A 7 -20.36 -25.27 20.71
C SER A 7 -19.13 -24.39 20.51
N SER A 8 -18.38 -24.63 19.43
CA SER A 8 -17.26 -23.78 19.03
C SER A 8 -17.80 -22.45 18.50
N SER A 9 -17.94 -21.46 19.38
CA SER A 9 -18.24 -20.10 19.00
C SER A 9 -16.96 -19.45 18.45
N VAL A 10 -16.89 -19.29 17.12
CA VAL A 10 -15.86 -18.47 16.47
C VAL A 10 -16.13 -17.01 16.85
N ALA A 11 -15.37 -16.47 17.79
CA ALA A 11 -15.41 -15.05 18.12
C ALA A 11 -14.72 -14.27 16.99
N ILE A 12 -15.51 -13.71 16.08
CA ILE A 12 -15.04 -12.72 15.10
C ILE A 12 -14.79 -11.42 15.87
N PHE A 13 -13.53 -11.10 16.16
CA PHE A 13 -13.15 -9.80 16.70
C PHE A 13 -13.21 -8.76 15.57
N LEU A 14 -14.37 -8.11 15.42
CA LEU A 14 -14.49 -6.88 14.65
C LEU A 14 -13.86 -5.73 15.45
N VAL A 15 -12.57 -5.49 15.25
CA VAL A 15 -11.93 -4.25 15.70
C VAL A 15 -12.41 -3.13 14.77
N SER A 16 -13.50 -2.48 15.15
CA SER A 16 -13.96 -1.25 14.51
C SER A 16 -13.16 -0.10 15.12
N LEU A 17 -12.09 0.31 14.44
CA LEU A 17 -11.35 1.52 14.77
C LEU A 17 -12.22 2.73 14.39
N LEU A 18 -13.10 3.15 15.29
CA LEU A 18 -13.85 4.41 15.15
C LEU A 18 -12.89 5.57 15.41
N LEU A 19 -12.22 6.04 14.35
CA LEU A 19 -11.60 7.36 14.36
C LEU A 19 -12.70 8.41 14.31
N VAL A 20 -13.10 8.92 15.48
CA VAL A 20 -13.85 10.17 15.56
C VAL A 20 -12.86 11.30 15.24
N GLY A 21 -12.67 11.55 13.95
CA GLY A 21 -11.95 12.72 13.46
C GLY A 21 -12.88 13.93 13.51
N ASP A 22 -12.56 14.89 14.37
CA ASP A 22 -13.08 16.24 14.27
C ASP A 22 -12.84 16.78 12.85
N GLN A 23 -13.82 17.46 12.25
CA GLN A 23 -13.75 18.02 10.89
C GLN A 23 -12.86 19.28 10.83
N GLY A 24 -11.77 19.30 11.61
CA GLY A 24 -10.67 20.23 11.43
C GLY A 24 -9.87 19.74 10.23
N GLY A 25 -10.12 20.31 9.04
CA GLY A 25 -9.35 20.00 7.84
C GLY A 25 -7.88 20.33 8.05
N ALA A 26 -7.10 19.34 8.51
CA ALA A 26 -5.66 19.45 8.64
C ALA A 26 -5.08 19.63 7.23
N ARG A 27 -4.73 20.87 6.90
CA ARG A 27 -4.07 21.21 5.64
C ARG A 27 -2.57 21.09 5.81
N ILE A 28 -1.91 20.42 4.87
CA ILE A 28 -0.45 20.44 4.79
C ILE A 28 -0.06 21.81 4.25
N ILE A 29 0.54 22.65 5.09
CA ILE A 29 1.11 23.95 4.70
C ILE A 29 2.62 23.77 4.58
N LEU A 30 3.11 23.77 3.35
CA LEU A 30 4.55 23.76 3.09
C LEU A 30 5.16 25.14 3.39
N PRO A 31 6.43 25.20 3.84
CA PRO A 31 7.13 26.48 3.95
C PRO A 31 7.17 27.22 2.61
N PRO A 32 7.32 28.56 2.61
CA PRO A 32 7.46 29.33 1.39
C PRO A 32 8.57 28.77 0.49
N ASN A 33 8.30 28.65 -0.81
CA ASN A 33 9.21 28.12 -1.84
C ASN A 33 9.58 26.62 -1.69
N VAL A 34 8.88 25.86 -0.86
CA VAL A 34 9.00 24.40 -0.81
C VAL A 34 7.88 23.78 -1.64
N THR A 35 8.26 22.92 -2.59
CA THR A 35 7.31 22.15 -3.41
C THR A 35 7.68 20.68 -3.37
N VAL A 36 6.67 19.81 -3.21
CA VAL A 36 6.84 18.37 -3.38
C VAL A 36 6.44 18.02 -4.82
N PRO A 37 7.36 17.59 -5.69
CA PRO A 37 7.04 17.33 -7.08
C PRO A 37 6.25 16.03 -7.27
N ALA A 38 6.45 15.03 -6.40
CA ALA A 38 5.77 13.75 -6.50
C ALA A 38 5.62 13.05 -5.14
N VAL A 39 4.62 12.17 -5.06
CA VAL A 39 4.48 11.19 -3.99
C VAL A 39 4.58 9.81 -4.59
N ILE A 40 5.48 8.99 -4.05
CA ILE A 40 5.75 7.64 -4.53
C ILE A 40 5.39 6.66 -3.42
N ALA A 41 4.42 5.78 -3.69
CA ALA A 41 3.90 4.86 -2.67
C ALA A 41 4.32 3.41 -2.89
N PHE A 42 4.64 2.72 -1.80
CA PHE A 42 4.93 1.29 -1.71
C PHE A 42 4.13 0.71 -0.55
N GLY A 43 3.75 -0.55 -0.65
CA GLY A 43 3.07 -1.18 0.47
C GLY A 43 1.95 -2.13 0.12
N ASP A 44 1.06 -2.28 1.09
CA ASP A 44 -0.07 -3.18 1.08
C ASP A 44 -1.39 -2.50 0.70
N SER A 45 -2.50 -3.14 1.08
CA SER A 45 -3.87 -2.75 0.76
C SER A 45 -4.22 -1.32 1.17
N ILE A 46 -3.53 -0.75 2.15
CA ILE A 46 -3.78 0.60 2.66
C ILE A 46 -3.48 1.65 1.58
N VAL A 47 -2.47 1.40 0.73
CA VAL A 47 -2.04 2.34 -0.32
C VAL A 47 -2.10 1.73 -1.73
N ASP A 48 -2.76 0.59 -1.88
CA ASP A 48 -3.06 -0.02 -3.18
C ASP A 48 -4.16 0.79 -3.90
N GLN A 49 -3.83 1.27 -5.10
CA GLN A 49 -4.72 2.08 -5.94
C GLN A 49 -5.46 1.26 -7.01
N GLY A 50 -5.47 -0.07 -6.86
CA GLY A 50 -6.08 -1.02 -7.78
C GLY A 50 -5.09 -1.84 -8.58
N ALA A 51 -3.81 -1.89 -8.19
CA ALA A 51 -2.79 -2.71 -8.84
C ALA A 51 -3.19 -4.18 -8.85
N ASN A 52 -3.76 -4.68 -7.75
CA ASN A 52 -4.22 -6.06 -7.63
C ASN A 52 -5.30 -6.46 -8.66
N ASN A 53 -6.04 -5.51 -9.24
CA ASN A 53 -7.03 -5.82 -10.27
C ASN A 53 -6.39 -6.48 -11.50
N ASN A 54 -5.13 -6.10 -11.78
CA ASN A 54 -4.35 -6.57 -12.92
C ASN A 54 -3.48 -7.80 -12.60
N LEU A 55 -3.67 -8.41 -11.42
CA LEU A 55 -2.98 -9.64 -11.00
C LEU A 55 -3.95 -10.83 -11.02
N ASN A 56 -3.40 -12.04 -11.14
CA ASN A 56 -4.15 -13.28 -10.98
C ASN A 56 -4.19 -13.71 -9.49
N THR A 57 -5.00 -13.01 -8.70
CA THR A 57 -5.15 -13.21 -7.24
C THR A 57 -6.62 -13.07 -6.83
N LEU A 58 -6.98 -13.63 -5.67
CA LEU A 58 -8.27 -13.38 -5.02
C LEU A 58 -8.28 -12.09 -4.19
N VAL A 59 -7.12 -11.50 -3.90
CA VAL A 59 -7.00 -10.28 -3.09
C VAL A 59 -7.33 -9.07 -3.96
N LYS A 60 -8.60 -8.79 -4.18
CA LYS A 60 -9.08 -7.66 -4.99
C LYS A 60 -10.12 -6.85 -4.24
N ALA A 61 -10.26 -5.58 -4.62
CA ALA A 61 -11.28 -4.66 -4.13
C ALA A 61 -12.06 -4.02 -5.29
N ASN A 62 -12.29 -4.78 -6.36
CA ASN A 62 -13.03 -4.37 -7.56
C ASN A 62 -14.50 -4.83 -7.54
N PHE A 63 -15.08 -5.00 -6.35
CA PHE A 63 -16.46 -5.40 -6.14
C PHE A 63 -17.07 -4.62 -4.95
N ALA A 64 -18.40 -4.60 -4.85
CA ALA A 64 -19.08 -3.93 -3.74
C ALA A 64 -18.77 -4.62 -2.39
N PRO A 65 -18.60 -3.89 -1.28
CA PRO A 65 -18.95 -2.49 -1.07
C PRO A 65 -17.85 -1.48 -1.41
N TYR A 66 -16.68 -1.90 -1.91
CA TYR A 66 -15.57 -0.99 -2.18
C TYR A 66 -15.93 0.10 -3.18
N GLY A 67 -15.43 1.30 -2.94
CA GLY A 67 -15.73 2.49 -3.74
C GLY A 67 -17.15 3.04 -3.59
N LYS A 68 -17.97 2.55 -2.65
CA LYS A 68 -19.37 3.03 -2.47
C LYS A 68 -19.51 4.55 -2.39
N ASP A 69 -18.58 5.20 -1.68
CA ASP A 69 -18.57 6.65 -1.45
C ASP A 69 -17.52 7.36 -2.34
N PHE A 70 -17.06 6.70 -3.41
CA PHE A 70 -15.97 7.13 -4.29
C PHE A 70 -16.36 6.99 -5.77
N MET A 71 -15.93 7.91 -6.64
CA MET A 71 -16.08 7.76 -8.10
C MET A 71 -17.47 7.27 -8.54
N ASN A 72 -18.53 7.89 -8.02
CA ASN A 72 -19.93 7.53 -8.26
C ASN A 72 -20.31 6.08 -7.86
N GLY A 73 -19.69 5.53 -6.82
CA GLY A 73 -19.98 4.19 -6.32
C GLY A 73 -19.24 3.07 -7.06
N LYS A 74 -18.28 3.40 -7.93
CA LYS A 74 -17.55 2.41 -8.75
C LYS A 74 -16.40 1.80 -7.94
N PRO A 75 -16.32 0.46 -7.80
CA PRO A 75 -15.15 -0.20 -7.24
C PRO A 75 -13.92 0.02 -8.11
N THR A 76 -12.88 0.66 -7.57
CA THR A 76 -11.63 0.96 -8.31
C THR A 76 -10.50 -0.02 -8.00
N GLY A 77 -10.67 -0.94 -7.05
CA GLY A 77 -9.57 -1.75 -6.50
C GLY A 77 -8.87 -1.14 -5.29
N ARG A 78 -9.32 0.03 -4.80
CA ARG A 78 -8.91 0.56 -3.50
C ARG A 78 -9.64 -0.21 -2.39
N PHE A 79 -8.93 -0.63 -1.35
CA PHE A 79 -9.50 -1.40 -0.23
C PHE A 79 -10.26 -0.51 0.78
N THR A 80 -11.10 0.37 0.26
CA THR A 80 -11.88 1.35 1.03
C THR A 80 -13.13 1.78 0.24
N ASN A 81 -14.08 2.41 0.92
CA ASN A 81 -15.24 3.02 0.27
C ASN A 81 -14.94 4.40 -0.31
N ASN A 82 -13.80 5.02 0.05
CA ASN A 82 -13.42 6.38 -0.33
C ASN A 82 -11.92 6.47 -0.70
N LYS A 83 -11.31 7.65 -0.60
CA LYS A 83 -9.88 7.90 -0.78
C LYS A 83 -9.03 7.03 0.15
N THR A 84 -7.91 6.54 -0.38
CA THR A 84 -6.83 5.93 0.43
C THR A 84 -5.99 7.04 1.10
N PRO A 85 -5.18 6.72 2.12
CA PRO A 85 -4.19 7.67 2.66
C PRO A 85 -3.27 8.27 1.59
N ALA A 86 -2.91 7.49 0.57
CA ALA A 86 -2.09 7.97 -0.55
C ALA A 86 -2.83 9.00 -1.41
N ASP A 87 -4.14 8.82 -1.67
CA ASP A 87 -4.96 9.83 -2.36
C ASP A 87 -5.09 11.11 -1.54
N MET A 88 -5.36 10.97 -0.23
CA MET A 88 -5.46 12.11 0.68
C MET A 88 -4.15 12.90 0.70
N LEU A 89 -3.00 12.23 0.71
CA LEU A 89 -1.70 12.87 0.75
C LEU A 89 -1.41 13.69 -0.51
N VAL A 90 -1.63 13.13 -1.71
CA VAL A 90 -1.39 13.88 -2.96
C VAL A 90 -2.35 15.06 -3.13
N GLU A 91 -3.59 14.92 -2.66
CA GLU A 91 -4.57 16.01 -2.68
C GLU A 91 -4.16 17.13 -1.72
N GLN A 92 -3.80 16.80 -0.47
CA GLN A 92 -3.38 17.80 0.52
C GLN A 92 -2.10 18.53 0.13
N LEU A 93 -1.22 17.88 -0.63
CA LEU A 93 -0.01 18.50 -1.20
C LEU A 93 -0.29 19.29 -2.49
N GLY A 94 -1.52 19.27 -3.00
CA GLY A 94 -1.90 19.98 -4.23
C GLY A 94 -1.27 19.40 -5.51
N ILE A 95 -0.88 18.12 -5.49
CA ILE A 95 -0.18 17.47 -6.61
C ILE A 95 -1.19 16.93 -7.64
N LYS A 96 -2.20 16.20 -7.17
CA LYS A 96 -3.27 15.60 -7.98
C LYS A 96 -4.44 15.21 -7.07
N GLU A 97 -5.61 14.98 -7.65
CA GLU A 97 -6.81 14.60 -6.88
C GLU A 97 -6.74 13.15 -6.40
N PHE A 98 -6.20 12.24 -7.22
CA PHE A 98 -6.09 10.82 -6.93
C PHE A 98 -4.76 10.26 -7.40
N MET A 99 -4.17 9.35 -6.62
CA MET A 99 -2.94 8.68 -7.01
C MET A 99 -3.26 7.45 -7.88
N PRO A 100 -2.63 7.29 -9.06
CA PRO A 100 -2.84 6.10 -9.86
C PRO A 100 -1.93 4.93 -9.42
N ALA A 101 -2.33 3.71 -9.77
CA ALA A 101 -1.49 2.53 -9.64
C ALA A 101 -0.51 2.47 -10.83
N TYR A 102 0.75 2.07 -10.58
CA TYR A 102 1.72 1.87 -11.67
C TYR A 102 1.29 0.77 -12.65
N LEU A 103 0.56 -0.25 -12.17
CA LEU A 103 0.02 -1.33 -12.98
C LEU A 103 -1.31 -1.01 -13.67
N ASP A 104 -1.82 0.22 -13.58
CA ASP A 104 -3.01 0.61 -14.34
C ASP A 104 -2.70 0.60 -15.86
N PRO A 105 -3.37 -0.23 -16.67
CA PRO A 105 -3.11 -0.28 -18.12
C PRO A 105 -3.50 1.01 -18.86
N SER A 106 -4.24 1.91 -18.21
CA SER A 106 -4.64 3.21 -18.74
C SER A 106 -3.77 4.37 -18.22
N LEU A 107 -2.70 4.08 -17.50
CA LEU A 107 -1.79 5.09 -16.94
C LEU A 107 -1.14 5.94 -18.05
N ASP A 108 -1.36 7.25 -18.00
CA ASP A 108 -0.66 8.22 -18.84
C ASP A 108 0.77 8.44 -18.32
N ASP A 109 1.76 8.47 -19.22
CA ASP A 109 3.16 8.72 -18.88
C ASP A 109 3.36 10.04 -18.09
N LYS A 110 2.49 11.04 -18.28
CA LYS A 110 2.54 12.30 -17.52
C LYS A 110 2.24 12.11 -16.03
N GLU A 111 1.45 11.10 -15.66
CA GLU A 111 1.18 10.78 -14.26
C GLU A 111 2.45 10.34 -13.52
N LEU A 112 3.44 9.80 -14.25
CA LEU A 112 4.72 9.39 -13.67
C LEU A 112 5.48 10.59 -13.08
N LEU A 113 5.32 11.79 -13.66
CA LEU A 113 6.02 13.01 -13.22
C LEU A 113 5.68 13.43 -11.80
N THR A 114 4.47 13.08 -11.35
CA THR A 114 3.89 13.45 -10.07
C THR A 114 3.75 12.25 -9.11
N GLY A 115 4.26 11.10 -9.52
CA GLY A 115 4.34 9.89 -8.72
C GLY A 115 3.09 9.02 -8.75
N VAL A 116 3.30 7.75 -8.39
CA VAL A 116 2.34 6.64 -8.51
C VAL A 116 2.48 5.69 -7.32
N SER A 117 1.51 4.79 -7.16
CA SER A 117 1.61 3.69 -6.20
C SER A 117 2.07 2.38 -6.86
N PHE A 118 3.08 1.76 -6.28
CA PHE A 118 3.53 0.39 -6.58
C PHE A 118 2.92 -0.65 -5.63
N ALA A 119 2.08 -0.21 -4.70
CA ALA A 119 1.53 -1.06 -3.65
C ALA A 119 0.63 -2.18 -4.19
N SER A 120 0.52 -3.25 -3.41
CA SER A 120 -0.25 -4.44 -3.76
C SER A 120 -0.86 -5.03 -2.50
N GLY A 121 -2.20 -5.10 -2.45
CA GLY A 121 -2.92 -5.62 -1.30
C GLY A 121 -2.49 -7.04 -0.92
N GLY A 122 -2.31 -7.32 0.37
CA GLY A 122 -1.89 -8.62 0.87
C GLY A 122 -0.37 -8.85 0.88
N THR A 123 0.43 -7.81 0.63
CA THR A 123 1.89 -7.89 0.69
C THR A 123 2.44 -7.48 2.05
N GLY A 124 3.70 -7.79 2.29
CA GLY A 124 4.38 -7.42 3.53
C GLY A 124 5.90 -7.54 3.43
N PHE A 125 6.59 -7.18 4.50
CA PHE A 125 8.05 -7.26 4.58
C PHE A 125 8.55 -8.70 4.63
N ASP A 126 7.71 -9.65 5.05
CA ASP A 126 7.99 -11.07 4.93
C ASP A 126 7.61 -11.57 3.52
N PRO A 127 8.57 -12.09 2.72
CA PRO A 127 8.29 -12.60 1.39
C PRO A 127 7.26 -13.75 1.34
N GLN A 128 7.04 -14.47 2.44
CA GLN A 128 5.97 -15.49 2.48
C GLN A 128 4.58 -14.86 2.39
N THR A 129 4.39 -13.66 2.94
CA THR A 129 3.09 -13.00 2.99
C THR A 129 2.52 -12.79 1.59
N SER A 130 3.29 -12.17 0.70
CA SER A 130 2.85 -11.96 -0.69
C SER A 130 2.77 -13.28 -1.48
N LEU A 131 3.66 -14.23 -1.20
CA LEU A 131 3.72 -15.52 -1.89
C LEU A 131 2.45 -16.35 -1.68
N ILE A 132 1.94 -16.39 -0.44
CA ILE A 132 0.77 -17.20 -0.07
C ILE A 132 -0.47 -16.78 -0.85
N VAL A 133 -0.64 -15.48 -1.09
CA VAL A 133 -1.83 -14.92 -1.74
C VAL A 133 -1.59 -14.51 -3.20
N GLY A 134 -0.39 -14.74 -3.74
CA GLY A 134 -0.07 -14.54 -5.16
C GLY A 134 -0.11 -13.08 -5.60
N VAL A 135 0.41 -12.17 -4.76
CA VAL A 135 0.43 -10.71 -5.02
C VAL A 135 1.87 -10.20 -5.17
N LEU A 136 2.07 -8.93 -5.51
CA LEU A 136 3.41 -8.38 -5.68
C LEU A 136 4.14 -8.36 -4.35
N SER A 137 5.34 -8.94 -4.31
CA SER A 137 6.26 -8.78 -3.18
C SER A 137 6.88 -7.38 -3.19
N PHE A 138 7.45 -6.94 -2.07
CA PHE A 138 8.25 -5.71 -2.06
C PHE A 138 9.41 -5.73 -3.07
N ALA A 139 9.97 -6.91 -3.39
CA ALA A 139 10.98 -7.03 -4.43
C ALA A 139 10.41 -6.72 -5.83
N ASP A 140 9.18 -7.14 -6.10
CA ASP A 140 8.47 -6.80 -7.34
C ASP A 140 8.14 -5.31 -7.40
N GLN A 141 7.70 -4.71 -6.29
CA GLN A 141 7.45 -3.27 -6.21
C GLN A 141 8.74 -2.46 -6.47
N LEU A 142 9.88 -2.89 -5.91
CA LEU A 142 11.18 -2.28 -6.21
C LEU A 142 11.60 -2.45 -7.67
N LYS A 143 11.30 -3.60 -8.27
CA LYS A 143 11.56 -3.81 -9.70
C LYS A 143 10.74 -2.84 -10.55
N GLN A 144 9.45 -2.69 -10.26
CA GLN A 144 8.59 -1.72 -10.94
C GLN A 144 9.06 -0.29 -10.72
N PHE A 145 9.56 0.04 -9.54
CA PHE A 145 10.14 1.35 -9.27
C PHE A 145 11.40 1.63 -10.11
N LYS A 146 12.28 0.64 -10.31
CA LYS A 146 13.43 0.78 -11.22
C LYS A 146 12.96 1.03 -12.65
N GLU A 147 11.95 0.32 -13.12
CA GLU A 147 11.35 0.55 -14.44
C GLU A 147 10.74 1.95 -14.56
N TYR A 148 10.06 2.42 -13.51
CA TYR A 148 9.54 3.77 -13.40
C TYR A 148 10.64 4.83 -13.52
N ILE A 149 11.78 4.65 -12.85
CA ILE A 149 12.91 5.59 -12.93
C ILE A 149 13.41 5.70 -14.38
N GLU A 150 13.56 4.58 -15.09
CA GLU A 150 14.01 4.58 -16.48
C GLU A 150 12.99 5.25 -17.41
N LYS A 151 11.68 5.01 -17.20
CA LYS A 151 10.62 5.75 -17.92
C LYS A 151 10.70 7.25 -17.64
N LEU A 152 10.88 7.64 -16.37
CA LEU A 152 10.97 9.03 -15.97
C LEU A 152 12.15 9.73 -16.65
N LYS A 153 13.33 9.09 -16.69
CA LYS A 153 14.50 9.57 -17.44
C LYS A 153 14.21 9.73 -18.92
N GLY A 154 13.46 8.81 -19.53
CA GLY A 154 13.04 8.93 -20.93
C GLY A 154 12.15 10.15 -21.20
N ILE A 155 11.32 10.55 -20.22
CA ILE A 155 10.35 11.66 -20.38
C ILE A 155 11.00 13.02 -20.10
N VAL A 156 11.80 13.14 -19.03
CA VAL A 156 12.32 14.44 -18.55
C VAL A 156 13.83 14.56 -18.50
N GLY A 157 14.57 13.51 -18.86
CA GLY A 157 16.02 13.46 -18.76
C GLY A 157 16.54 13.15 -17.35
N GLU A 158 17.84 12.88 -17.26
CA GLU A 158 18.52 12.43 -16.03
C GLU A 158 18.44 13.46 -14.89
N GLU A 159 18.77 14.72 -15.18
CA GLU A 159 18.84 15.80 -14.18
C GLU A 159 17.47 16.03 -13.53
N ARG A 160 16.40 16.11 -14.34
CA ARG A 160 15.06 16.34 -13.82
C ARG A 160 14.51 15.12 -13.08
N THR A 161 14.84 13.91 -13.50
CA THR A 161 14.52 12.69 -12.74
C THR A 161 15.16 12.71 -11.36
N GLN A 162 16.45 13.02 -11.27
CA GLN A 162 17.14 13.13 -9.98
C GLN A 162 16.50 14.20 -9.08
N TYR A 163 16.13 15.36 -9.65
CA TYR A 163 15.40 16.38 -8.92
C TYR A 163 14.06 15.87 -8.36
N ILE A 164 13.26 15.18 -9.19
CA ILE A 164 11.97 14.64 -8.76
C ILE A 164 12.19 13.67 -7.60
N LEU A 165 13.05 12.66 -7.78
CA LEU A 165 13.30 11.63 -6.77
C LEU A 165 13.83 12.22 -5.45
N ALA A 166 14.77 13.16 -5.50
CA ALA A 166 15.38 13.77 -4.32
C ALA A 166 14.42 14.66 -3.52
N ASN A 167 13.38 15.20 -4.15
CA ASN A 167 12.42 16.11 -3.51
C ASN A 167 11.03 15.47 -3.30
N SER A 168 10.85 14.21 -3.67
CA SER A 168 9.58 13.48 -3.52
C SER A 168 9.35 13.01 -2.10
N VAL A 169 8.08 12.78 -1.77
CA VAL A 169 7.69 12.07 -0.55
C VAL A 169 7.52 10.59 -0.87
N PHE A 170 8.18 9.73 -0.11
CA PHE A 170 8.01 8.28 -0.19
C PHE A 170 7.09 7.79 0.92
N LEU A 171 5.99 7.16 0.54
CA LEU A 171 5.03 6.56 1.46
C LEU A 171 5.20 5.05 1.45
N VAL A 172 5.59 4.46 2.58
CA VAL A 172 5.81 3.01 2.71
C VAL A 172 4.90 2.47 3.80
N VAL A 173 3.96 1.58 3.45
CA VAL A 173 2.97 1.04 4.40
C VAL A 173 2.91 -0.48 4.28
N ALA A 174 3.41 -1.20 5.28
CA ALA A 174 3.37 -2.66 5.31
C ALA A 174 3.63 -3.21 6.72
N GLY A 175 3.43 -4.52 6.87
CA GLY A 175 3.70 -5.28 8.10
C GLY A 175 2.44 -5.75 8.82
N SER A 176 1.29 -5.12 8.54
CA SER A 176 -0.02 -5.57 9.01
C SER A 176 -0.32 -6.99 8.54
N ASP A 177 -0.12 -7.26 7.25
CA ASP A 177 -0.40 -8.57 6.66
C ASP A 177 0.59 -9.66 7.13
N ASP A 178 1.85 -9.29 7.40
CA ASP A 178 2.86 -10.19 7.98
C ASP A 178 2.40 -10.73 9.34
N LEU A 179 1.93 -9.83 10.20
CA LEU A 179 1.42 -10.21 11.51
C LEU A 179 0.05 -10.90 11.41
N ALA A 180 -0.93 -10.24 10.81
CA ALA A 180 -2.32 -10.70 10.84
C ALA A 180 -2.52 -11.99 10.03
N ASN A 181 -2.05 -12.02 8.78
CA ASN A 181 -2.32 -13.12 7.87
C ASN A 181 -1.28 -14.23 8.05
N THR A 182 0.00 -13.89 7.95
CA THR A 182 1.08 -14.89 7.88
C THR A 182 1.42 -15.46 9.25
N TYR A 183 1.70 -14.61 10.24
CA TYR A 183 2.13 -15.07 11.57
C TYR A 183 0.97 -15.55 12.43
N PHE A 184 -0.11 -14.79 12.54
CA PHE A 184 -1.21 -15.13 13.44
C PHE A 184 -2.26 -16.04 12.79
N THR A 185 -2.77 -15.73 11.60
CA THR A 185 -3.89 -16.51 11.03
C THR A 185 -3.42 -17.86 10.46
N ILE A 186 -2.41 -17.84 9.58
CA ILE A 186 -1.90 -19.07 8.96
C ILE A 186 -0.99 -19.84 9.92
N GLY A 187 -0.21 -19.14 10.73
CA GLY A 187 0.59 -19.74 11.80
C GLY A 187 1.87 -20.44 11.36
N ILE A 188 2.17 -20.52 10.05
CA ILE A 188 3.35 -21.25 9.55
C ILE A 188 4.66 -20.62 10.03
N ARG A 189 4.71 -19.30 10.18
CA ARG A 189 5.90 -18.59 10.69
C ARG A 189 6.17 -18.83 12.18
N ARG A 190 5.16 -19.23 12.96
CA ARG A 190 5.32 -19.58 14.39
C ARG A 190 6.20 -20.82 14.62
N LEU A 191 6.37 -21.65 13.58
CA LEU A 191 7.27 -22.81 13.60
C LEU A 191 8.74 -22.41 13.49
N GLN A 192 9.02 -21.18 13.05
CA GLN A 192 10.37 -20.70 12.74
C GLN A 192 10.78 -19.52 13.63
N TYR A 193 9.81 -18.71 14.06
CA TYR A 193 10.03 -17.48 14.80
C TYR A 193 9.08 -17.43 15.98
N ASP A 194 9.59 -16.99 17.13
CA ASP A 194 8.77 -16.40 18.18
C ASP A 194 8.42 -14.93 17.82
N ILE A 195 7.54 -14.30 18.62
CA ILE A 195 7.08 -12.93 18.33
C ILE A 195 8.24 -11.94 18.25
N PRO A 196 9.19 -11.89 19.22
CA PRO A 196 10.32 -10.96 19.13
C PRO A 196 11.20 -11.18 17.90
N SER A 197 11.53 -12.43 17.56
CA SER A 197 12.37 -12.72 16.39
C SER A 197 11.66 -12.44 15.06
N TYR A 198 10.34 -12.63 14.99
CA TYR A 198 9.55 -12.21 13.83
C TYR A 198 9.51 -10.69 13.69
N GLY A 199 9.37 -9.97 14.81
CA GLY A 199 9.51 -8.51 14.86
C GLY A 199 10.87 -8.03 14.33
N ASN A 200 11.95 -8.70 14.74
CA ASN A 200 13.31 -8.40 14.24
C ASN A 200 13.45 -8.67 12.74
N LEU A 201 12.84 -9.75 12.22
CA LEU A 201 12.80 -10.02 10.79
C LEU A 201 12.15 -8.86 10.03
N MET A 202 10.96 -8.42 10.46
CA MET A 202 10.24 -7.30 9.83
C MET A 202 11.03 -6.00 9.88
N VAL A 203 11.60 -5.64 11.04
CA VAL A 203 12.43 -4.42 11.18
C VAL A 203 13.67 -4.48 10.28
N SER A 204 14.33 -5.64 10.22
CA SER A 204 15.47 -5.86 9.31
C SER A 204 15.05 -5.71 7.85
N SER A 205 13.93 -6.31 7.44
CA SER A 205 13.41 -6.21 6.08
C SER A 205 13.03 -4.78 5.71
N ALA A 206 12.31 -4.06 6.58
CA ALA A 206 11.97 -2.65 6.39
C ALA A 206 13.23 -1.77 6.29
N SER A 207 14.22 -2.01 7.16
CA SER A 207 15.50 -1.29 7.13
C SER A 207 16.27 -1.55 5.83
N LYS A 208 16.26 -2.78 5.33
CA LYS A 208 16.89 -3.12 4.04
C LYS A 208 16.18 -2.41 2.90
N PHE A 209 14.84 -2.41 2.88
CA PHE A 209 14.05 -1.73 1.86
C PHE A 209 14.41 -0.24 1.76
N ILE A 210 14.43 0.46 2.91
CA ILE A 210 14.77 1.89 2.97
C ILE A 210 16.22 2.13 2.54
N LYS A 211 17.17 1.27 2.93
CA LYS A 211 18.60 1.46 2.59
C LYS A 211 18.97 1.14 1.14
N VAL A 212 18.09 0.51 0.37
CA VAL A 212 18.35 0.23 -1.05
C VAL A 212 18.35 1.53 -1.87
N TYR A 213 17.84 2.64 -1.31
CA TYR A 213 17.81 3.97 -1.93
C TYR A 213 18.13 5.10 -0.94
#